data_AF-A0A971BHU7-F1
#
_entry.id   AF-A0A971BHU7-F1
#
_cell.length_a   1.000
_cell.length_b   1.000
_cell.length_c   1.000
_cell.angle_alpha   90.00
_cell.angle_beta   90.00
_cell.angle_gamma   90.00
#
_symmetry.space_group_name_H-M   'P 1'
#
loop_
_entity.id
_entity.type
_entity.pdbx_description
1 polymer ?
#
loop_
_entity_poly.entity_id
_entity_poly.type
_entity_poly.pdbx_seq_one_letter_code
_entity_poly.pdbx_strand_id
1 'polypeptide(L)'
;MRKKSAKTFAALVALIMVPALMTGCLVEGPADVPSPSAPATATLTLSPLPTAALPTAAPTPAPTPAAATTPDAAQKALLVQIRAEAEKGKTINCEYPLKSNMTAIEDDWGAPDFSEYVAAAKGEYALYETRDTAFGFNKGAQVFEVRSFDERLGQLRLSAVKNEYGAPPHEAATPTDMIIGYYAGAEYRLLLVFPKPTPEDSDPLLDHYSVFYPAGTVNMMADDPGREW
;
A
#
# COMPACT_ATOMS: atom_id res chain seq x y z
N MET A 1 11.02 -6.43 -30.59
CA MET A 1 11.53 -6.58 -29.21
C MET A 1 11.12 -5.34 -28.42
N ARG A 2 10.12 -5.46 -27.53
CA ARG A 2 9.71 -4.37 -26.63
C ARG A 2 10.57 -4.45 -25.37
N LYS A 3 11.41 -3.44 -25.14
CA LYS A 3 12.14 -3.27 -23.87
C LYS A 3 11.11 -2.97 -22.78
N LYS A 4 10.89 -3.89 -21.85
CA LYS A 4 10.19 -3.58 -20.59
C LYS A 4 11.15 -2.70 -19.78
N SER A 5 10.79 -1.43 -19.62
CA SER A 5 11.49 -0.55 -18.68
C SER A 5 11.02 -0.95 -17.28
N ALA A 6 11.92 -1.51 -16.48
CA ALA A 6 11.68 -1.71 -15.05
C ALA A 6 11.55 -0.32 -14.42
N LYS A 7 10.38 -0.01 -13.87
CA LYS A 7 10.23 1.14 -12.97
C LYS A 7 10.90 0.73 -11.66
N THR A 8 12.01 1.38 -11.34
CA THR A 8 12.60 1.34 -10.01
C THR A 8 11.61 1.98 -9.05
N PHE A 9 10.96 1.17 -8.21
CA PHE A 9 10.31 1.66 -7.01
C PHE A 9 11.43 2.16 -6.08
N ALA A 10 11.58 3.48 -6.01
CA ALA A 10 12.41 4.07 -4.98
C ALA A 10 11.64 3.96 -3.67
N ALA A 11 11.90 2.89 -2.92
CA ALA A 11 11.62 2.86 -1.48
C ALA A 11 12.47 3.97 -0.85
N LEU A 12 11.93 5.20 -0.80
CA LEU A 12 12.56 6.32 -0.13
C LEU A 12 12.28 6.20 1.36
N VAL A 13 13.04 5.31 1.99
CA VAL A 13 13.33 5.43 3.41
C VAL A 13 14.07 6.76 3.58
N ALA A 14 13.40 7.75 4.18
CA ALA A 14 14.02 9.02 4.55
C ALA A 14 15.07 8.75 5.65
N LEU A 15 16.27 8.40 5.19
CA LEU A 15 17.45 8.02 5.96
C LEU A 15 18.00 9.23 6.72
N ILE A 16 17.88 9.22 8.05
CA ILE A 16 18.72 10.03 8.94
C ILE A 16 19.94 9.19 9.31
N MET A 17 21.11 9.52 8.76
CA MET A 17 22.41 8.89 9.06
C MET A 17 23.33 9.88 9.79
N VAL A 18 23.68 9.53 11.03
CA VAL A 18 24.88 10.03 11.74
C VAL A 18 25.75 8.80 12.01
N PRO A 19 27.03 8.75 11.57
CA PRO A 19 27.82 7.52 11.62
C PRO A 19 28.43 7.28 13.01
N ALA A 20 28.07 6.15 13.63
CA ALA A 20 28.83 5.54 14.73
C ALA A 20 29.60 4.33 14.18
N LEU A 21 30.92 4.46 14.18
CA LEU A 21 31.88 3.39 13.90
C LEU A 21 31.78 2.30 14.96
N MET A 22 31.53 1.05 14.58
CA MET A 22 32.07 -0.12 15.30
C MET A 22 32.31 -1.31 14.37
N THR A 23 33.55 -1.78 14.45
CA THR A 23 34.20 -2.95 13.87
C THR A 23 33.67 -4.26 14.46
N GLY A 24 33.49 -5.31 13.65
CA GLY A 24 33.27 -6.67 14.15
C GLY A 24 33.28 -7.73 13.05
N CYS A 25 34.02 -8.83 13.28
CA CYS A 25 34.58 -9.76 12.30
C CYS A 25 33.60 -10.69 11.54
N LEU A 26 33.93 -10.99 10.28
CA LEU A 26 33.37 -12.09 9.47
C LEU A 26 34.26 -13.34 9.59
N VAL A 27 33.61 -14.49 9.76
CA VAL A 27 34.19 -15.84 9.69
C VAL A 27 33.85 -16.47 8.34
N GLU A 28 34.86 -17.05 7.68
CA GLU A 28 34.75 -17.79 6.42
C GLU A 28 34.23 -19.23 6.63
N GLY A 29 33.44 -19.73 5.66
CA GLY A 29 33.09 -21.14 5.54
C GLY A 29 32.38 -21.42 4.19
N PRO A 30 32.75 -22.48 3.44
CA PRO A 30 32.57 -22.54 1.98
C PRO A 30 31.34 -23.30 1.47
N ALA A 31 31.13 -23.13 0.16
CA ALA A 31 30.11 -23.71 -0.71
C ALA A 31 30.19 -25.24 -0.85
N ASP A 32 29.04 -25.88 -1.11
CA ASP A 32 28.91 -26.85 -2.20
C ASP A 32 27.45 -27.07 -2.63
N VAL A 33 27.27 -27.32 -3.93
CA VAL A 33 25.99 -27.51 -4.65
C VAL A 33 25.89 -28.99 -5.02
N PRO A 34 24.70 -29.58 -5.24
CA PRO A 34 24.33 -29.81 -6.64
C PRO A 34 22.83 -29.67 -6.97
N SER A 35 22.62 -29.52 -8.28
CA SER A 35 21.38 -29.22 -9.01
C SER A 35 20.62 -30.49 -9.49
N PRO A 36 19.65 -30.45 -10.42
CA PRO A 36 18.21 -30.64 -10.17
C PRO A 36 17.64 -31.96 -10.76
N SER A 37 16.37 -32.27 -10.50
CA SER A 37 15.60 -33.27 -11.27
C SER A 37 14.19 -32.76 -11.56
N ALA A 38 13.83 -32.81 -12.83
CA ALA A 38 12.64 -32.21 -13.44
C ALA A 38 11.34 -32.99 -13.12
N PRO A 39 10.17 -32.32 -13.17
CA PRO A 39 8.88 -32.99 -13.09
C PRO A 39 8.47 -33.63 -14.42
N ALA A 40 7.81 -34.79 -14.34
CA ALA A 40 7.25 -35.50 -15.47
C ALA A 40 5.97 -34.83 -15.99
N THR A 41 5.93 -34.65 -17.31
CA THR A 41 4.78 -34.23 -18.12
C THR A 41 3.71 -35.32 -18.15
N ALA A 42 2.46 -34.97 -17.88
CA ALA A 42 1.30 -35.78 -18.23
C ALA A 42 0.35 -34.97 -19.11
N THR A 43 0.25 -35.40 -20.36
CA THR A 43 -0.61 -34.89 -21.43
C THR A 43 -1.90 -35.72 -21.44
N LEU A 44 -3.08 -35.09 -21.40
CA LEU A 44 -4.37 -35.70 -21.76
C LEU A 44 -5.16 -34.68 -22.60
N THR A 45 -5.06 -34.74 -23.92
CA THR A 45 -6.04 -35.32 -24.87
C THR A 45 -7.42 -34.66 -24.87
N LEU A 46 -7.64 -33.83 -25.89
CA LEU A 46 -8.94 -33.32 -26.34
C LEU A 46 -9.82 -34.44 -26.90
N SER A 47 -11.14 -34.33 -26.71
CA SER A 47 -12.14 -34.97 -27.59
C SER A 47 -13.39 -34.08 -27.72
N PRO A 48 -14.03 -34.04 -28.90
CA PRO A 48 -15.02 -33.02 -29.27
C PRO A 48 -16.50 -33.41 -29.04
N LEU A 49 -17.28 -32.36 -28.75
CA LEU A 49 -18.66 -31.99 -29.11
C LEU A 49 -19.76 -33.07 -29.30
N PRO A 50 -20.98 -32.77 -28.82
CA PRO A 50 -22.14 -32.85 -29.71
C PRO A 50 -22.94 -31.54 -29.78
N THR A 51 -23.26 -31.19 -31.03
CA THR A 51 -24.14 -30.12 -31.47
C THR A 51 -25.56 -30.32 -30.95
N ALA A 52 -26.14 -29.30 -30.31
CA ALA A 52 -27.58 -29.20 -30.09
C ALA A 52 -28.09 -27.82 -30.55
N ALA A 53 -29.24 -27.85 -31.21
CA ALA A 53 -29.80 -26.83 -32.08
C ALA A 53 -30.28 -25.55 -31.38
N LEU A 54 -30.34 -24.46 -32.16
CA LEU A 54 -30.92 -23.16 -31.82
C LEU A 54 -32.36 -23.24 -31.31
N PRO A 55 -32.74 -22.34 -30.38
CA PRO A 55 -34.04 -21.70 -30.40
C PRO A 55 -33.94 -20.24 -30.86
N THR A 56 -34.98 -19.86 -31.60
CA THR A 56 -35.28 -18.59 -32.25
C THR A 56 -35.20 -17.36 -31.35
N ALA A 57 -34.78 -16.24 -31.95
CA ALA A 57 -34.56 -14.93 -31.37
C ALA A 57 -35.76 -14.33 -30.62
N ALA A 58 -35.49 -13.76 -29.44
CA ALA A 58 -36.26 -12.69 -28.81
C ALA A 58 -35.50 -11.36 -29.00
N PRO A 59 -36.18 -10.20 -29.14
CA PRO A 59 -35.51 -8.94 -29.41
C PRO A 59 -34.64 -8.52 -28.22
N THR A 60 -33.33 -8.46 -28.45
CA THR A 60 -32.34 -7.87 -27.56
C THR A 60 -32.73 -6.41 -27.26
N PRO A 61 -32.89 -5.98 -26.00
CA PRO A 61 -32.96 -4.56 -25.70
C PRO A 61 -31.62 -3.93 -26.10
N ALA A 62 -31.69 -2.80 -26.82
CA ALA A 62 -30.52 -2.03 -27.22
C ALA A 62 -29.56 -1.84 -26.04
N PRO A 63 -28.22 -1.92 -26.24
CA PRO A 63 -27.28 -1.66 -25.17
C PRO A 63 -27.50 -0.23 -24.68
N THR A 64 -27.96 -0.09 -23.44
CA THR A 64 -27.87 1.17 -22.69
C THR A 64 -26.46 1.70 -22.84
N PRO A 65 -26.26 2.98 -23.25
CA PRO A 65 -24.92 3.55 -23.29
C PRO A 65 -24.30 3.42 -21.90
N ALA A 66 -23.21 2.67 -21.79
CA ALA A 66 -22.38 2.68 -20.59
C ALA A 66 -21.98 4.14 -20.35
N ALA A 67 -22.48 4.73 -19.27
CA ALA A 67 -22.17 6.10 -18.92
C ALA A 67 -20.64 6.23 -18.83
N ALA A 68 -20.06 7.08 -19.65
CA ALA A 68 -18.64 7.41 -19.55
C ALA A 68 -18.43 8.08 -18.20
N THR A 69 -17.83 7.37 -17.25
CA THR A 69 -17.42 7.94 -15.96
C THR A 69 -16.37 9.02 -16.24
N THR A 70 -16.69 10.27 -15.92
CA THR A 70 -15.72 11.37 -16.06
C THR A 70 -14.58 11.18 -15.05
N PRO A 71 -13.37 11.70 -15.34
CA PRO A 71 -12.23 11.61 -14.41
C PRO A 71 -12.55 12.10 -13.00
N ASP A 72 -13.35 13.16 -12.87
CA ASP A 72 -13.74 13.72 -11.57
C ASP A 72 -14.64 12.76 -10.78
N ALA A 73 -15.58 12.10 -11.47
CA ALA A 73 -16.45 11.11 -10.83
C ALA A 73 -15.66 9.87 -10.37
N ALA A 74 -14.65 9.46 -11.13
CA ALA A 74 -13.77 8.35 -10.76
C ALA A 74 -12.89 8.69 -9.54
N GLN A 75 -12.28 9.88 -9.51
CA GLN A 75 -11.51 10.35 -8.35
C GLN A 75 -12.37 10.43 -7.10
N LYS A 76 -13.56 11.04 -7.21
CA LYS A 76 -14.52 11.11 -6.10
C LYS A 76 -14.91 9.73 -5.58
N ALA A 77 -15.23 8.79 -6.47
CA ALA A 77 -15.59 7.43 -6.07
C ALA A 77 -14.44 6.73 -5.33
N LEU A 78 -13.20 6.88 -5.79
CA LEU A 78 -12.04 6.30 -5.12
C LEU A 78 -11.80 6.94 -3.75
N LEU A 79 -11.94 8.26 -3.61
CA LEU A 79 -11.82 8.94 -2.32
C LEU A 79 -12.89 8.46 -1.34
N VAL A 80 -14.14 8.35 -1.77
CA VAL A 80 -15.21 7.78 -0.93
C VAL A 80 -14.85 6.36 -0.47
N GLN A 81 -14.29 5.53 -1.35
CA GLN A 81 -13.82 4.19 -1.00
C GLN A 81 -12.68 4.22 0.03
N ILE A 82 -11.66 5.07 -0.18
CA ILE A 82 -10.51 5.22 0.73
C ILE A 82 -11.00 5.61 2.13
N ARG A 83 -11.89 6.61 2.23
CA ARG A 83 -12.45 7.03 3.53
C ARG A 83 -13.21 5.90 4.21
N ALA A 84 -14.08 5.20 3.47
CA ALA A 84 -14.89 4.11 4.01
C ALA A 84 -14.05 2.94 4.54
N GLU A 85 -12.93 2.60 3.89
CA GLU A 85 -12.02 1.57 4.40
C GLU A 85 -11.16 2.09 5.56
N ALA A 86 -10.71 3.36 5.51
CA ALA A 86 -9.91 3.95 6.57
C ALA A 86 -10.68 4.02 7.90
N GLU A 87 -11.98 4.29 7.88
CA GLU A 87 -12.85 4.25 9.06
C GLU A 87 -12.95 2.85 9.68
N LYS A 88 -12.68 1.80 8.89
CA LYS A 88 -12.57 0.40 9.35
C LYS A 88 -11.13 0.01 9.70
N GLY A 89 -10.19 0.97 9.67
CA GLY A 89 -8.77 0.74 9.89
C GLY A 89 -8.06 0.03 8.74
N LYS A 90 -8.57 0.10 7.50
CA LYS A 90 -8.03 -0.63 6.35
C LYS A 90 -7.66 0.28 5.19
N THR A 91 -6.74 -0.18 4.34
CA THR A 91 -6.53 0.40 3.01
C THR A 91 -7.39 -0.32 1.97
N ILE A 92 -7.55 0.28 0.78
CA ILE A 92 -8.41 -0.23 -0.30
C ILE A 92 -7.92 -1.53 -0.93
N ASN A 93 -6.66 -1.92 -0.68
CA ASN A 93 -6.00 -3.07 -1.26
C ASN A 93 -5.53 -4.09 -0.20
N CYS A 94 -5.91 -3.93 1.07
CA CYS A 94 -5.49 -4.83 2.14
C CYS A 94 -6.68 -5.28 2.99
N GLU A 95 -6.82 -6.60 3.18
CA GLU A 95 -7.85 -7.19 4.03
C GLU A 95 -7.59 -7.02 5.54
N TYR A 96 -6.34 -6.82 5.96
CA TYR A 96 -5.97 -6.73 7.37
C TYR A 96 -6.18 -5.32 7.92
N PRO A 97 -7.07 -5.14 8.92
CA PRO A 97 -7.22 -3.87 9.59
C PRO A 97 -6.03 -3.57 10.51
N LEU A 98 -5.91 -2.30 10.88
CA LEU A 98 -5.16 -1.86 12.05
C LEU A 98 -5.50 -2.71 13.27
N LYS A 99 -4.54 -2.83 14.18
CA LYS A 99 -4.57 -3.70 15.37
C LYS A 99 -4.49 -5.21 15.08
N SER A 100 -4.38 -5.61 13.80
CA SER A 100 -4.02 -6.98 13.43
C SER A 100 -2.64 -7.35 13.96
N ASN A 101 -2.36 -8.65 14.01
CA ASN A 101 -1.08 -9.18 14.45
C ASN A 101 -0.20 -9.50 13.24
N MET A 102 1.01 -8.91 13.19
CA MET A 102 1.96 -9.06 12.09
C MET A 102 2.39 -10.52 11.88
N THR A 103 2.53 -11.31 12.94
CA THR A 103 2.88 -12.74 12.83
C THR A 103 1.82 -13.52 12.05
N ALA A 104 0.54 -13.22 12.27
CA ALA A 104 -0.54 -13.88 11.51
C ALA A 104 -0.51 -13.48 10.02
N ILE A 105 -0.14 -12.23 9.73
CA ILE A 105 0.01 -11.77 8.34
C ILE A 105 1.19 -12.49 7.67
N GLU A 106 2.32 -12.64 8.37
CA GLU A 106 3.46 -13.40 7.85
C GLU A 106 3.15 -14.89 7.66
N ASP A 107 2.35 -15.50 8.52
CA ASP A 107 1.90 -16.88 8.35
C ASP A 107 1.03 -17.04 7.09
N ASP A 108 0.16 -16.06 6.80
CA ASP A 108 -0.76 -16.09 5.67
C ASP A 108 -0.09 -15.67 4.34
N TRP A 109 0.78 -14.65 4.37
CA TRP A 109 1.38 -14.03 3.18
C TRP A 109 2.83 -14.42 2.94
N GLY A 110 3.50 -14.99 3.93
CA GLY A 110 4.95 -15.20 3.94
C GLY A 110 5.73 -14.00 4.48
N ALA A 111 7.06 -14.14 4.49
CA ALA A 111 7.97 -13.08 4.90
C ALA A 111 7.86 -11.85 3.96
N PRO A 112 8.04 -10.63 4.49
CA PRO A 112 8.07 -9.42 3.67
C PRO A 112 9.30 -9.40 2.75
N ASP A 113 9.19 -8.65 1.66
CA ASP A 113 10.29 -8.43 0.72
C ASP A 113 11.42 -7.60 1.37
N PHE A 114 11.03 -6.68 2.27
CA PHE A 114 11.95 -5.85 3.05
C PHE A 114 11.35 -5.51 4.42
N SER A 115 12.20 -5.40 5.44
CA SER A 115 11.80 -4.91 6.76
C SER A 115 12.88 -4.01 7.37
N GLU A 116 12.48 -2.93 8.02
CA GLU A 116 13.38 -2.08 8.79
C GLU A 116 12.71 -1.43 10.01
N TYR A 117 13.50 -1.16 11.04
CA TYR A 117 13.04 -0.36 12.18
C TYR A 117 13.24 1.13 11.92
N VAL A 118 12.15 1.90 11.99
CA VAL A 118 12.15 3.34 11.80
C VAL A 118 11.89 4.04 13.13
N ALA A 119 12.96 4.52 13.78
CA ALA A 119 12.88 5.11 15.12
C ALA A 119 11.95 6.33 15.21
N ALA A 120 11.96 7.19 14.19
CA ALA A 120 11.07 8.35 14.12
C ALA A 120 9.59 7.94 14.03
N ALA A 121 9.32 6.74 13.51
CA ALA A 121 7.98 6.19 13.36
C ALA A 121 7.60 5.16 14.43
N LYS A 122 8.48 4.92 15.41
CA LYS A 122 8.22 4.10 16.61
C LYS A 122 7.86 2.64 16.31
N GLY A 123 8.32 2.10 15.19
CA GLY A 123 8.02 0.72 14.82
C GLY A 123 8.88 0.17 13.71
N GLU A 124 8.63 -1.11 13.42
CA GLU A 124 9.19 -1.83 12.29
C GLU A 124 8.22 -1.76 11.11
N TYR A 125 8.77 -1.63 9.91
CA TYR A 125 8.02 -1.47 8.67
C TYR A 125 8.35 -2.61 7.72
N ALA A 126 7.36 -3.47 7.45
CA ALA A 126 7.44 -4.58 6.53
C ALA A 126 6.78 -4.24 5.20
N LEU A 127 7.53 -4.33 4.09
CA LEU A 127 7.06 -4.07 2.73
C LEU A 127 6.73 -5.37 2.01
N TYR A 128 5.55 -5.42 1.38
CA TYR A 128 5.11 -6.46 0.47
C TYR A 128 4.89 -5.85 -0.92
N GLU A 129 5.92 -5.89 -1.77
CA GLU A 129 5.92 -5.25 -3.09
C GLU A 129 4.82 -5.83 -3.98
N THR A 130 4.63 -7.15 -3.96
CA THR A 130 3.61 -7.82 -4.80
C THR A 130 2.17 -7.50 -4.37
N ARG A 131 1.98 -6.89 -3.20
CA ARG A 131 0.68 -6.48 -2.65
C ARG A 131 0.49 -4.96 -2.63
N ASP A 132 1.47 -4.20 -3.13
CA ASP A 132 1.49 -2.74 -3.07
C ASP A 132 1.14 -2.22 -1.65
N THR A 133 1.69 -2.88 -0.61
CA THR A 133 1.33 -2.62 0.79
C THR A 133 2.55 -2.66 1.70
N ALA A 134 2.58 -1.80 2.71
CA ALA A 134 3.50 -1.92 3.83
C ALA A 134 2.77 -1.83 5.18
N PHE A 135 3.31 -2.52 6.18
CA PHE A 135 2.79 -2.51 7.55
C PHE A 135 3.79 -1.89 8.50
N GLY A 136 3.37 -0.89 9.25
CA GLY A 136 4.08 -0.43 10.45
C GLY A 136 3.52 -1.15 11.68
N PHE A 137 4.38 -1.80 12.46
CA PHE A 137 3.98 -2.55 13.65
C PHE A 137 4.92 -2.31 14.83
N ASN A 138 4.38 -2.41 16.04
CA ASN A 138 5.13 -2.20 17.27
C ASN A 138 5.80 -3.50 17.76
N LYS A 139 6.57 -3.42 18.85
CA LYS A 139 7.27 -4.57 19.44
C LYS A 139 6.36 -5.74 19.84
N GLY A 140 5.06 -5.49 20.04
CA GLY A 140 4.06 -6.51 20.32
C GLY A 140 3.44 -7.12 19.06
N ALA A 141 4.05 -6.92 17.89
CA ALA A 141 3.55 -7.31 16.58
C ALA A 141 2.17 -6.72 16.24
N GLN A 142 1.69 -5.69 16.96
CA GLN A 142 0.43 -5.04 16.62
C GLN A 142 0.68 -4.04 15.48
N VAL A 143 -0.05 -4.22 14.40
CA VAL A 143 -0.07 -3.30 13.26
C VAL A 143 -0.72 -1.97 13.69
N PHE A 144 0.03 -0.89 13.57
CA PHE A 144 -0.43 0.47 13.84
C PHE A 144 -0.47 1.36 12.58
N GLU A 145 0.13 0.94 11.47
CA GLU A 145 0.03 1.63 10.19
C GLU A 145 -0.13 0.61 9.06
N VAL A 146 -1.06 0.87 8.13
CA VAL A 146 -1.15 0.16 6.86
C VAL A 146 -1.01 1.20 5.76
N ARG A 147 -0.01 1.03 4.90
CA ARG A 147 0.30 1.93 3.79
C ARG A 147 -0.02 1.25 2.47
N SER A 148 -0.65 1.99 1.55
CA SER A 148 -1.07 1.51 0.23
C SER A 148 -0.31 2.27 -0.86
N PHE A 149 0.23 1.51 -1.81
CA PHE A 149 0.87 1.99 -3.03
C PHE A 149 0.04 1.62 -4.28
N ASP A 150 -1.25 1.34 -4.11
CA ASP A 150 -2.16 0.91 -5.18
C ASP A 150 -2.08 1.84 -6.39
N GLU A 151 -1.91 1.28 -7.59
CA GLU A 151 -1.70 2.08 -8.81
C GLU A 151 -2.85 3.07 -9.11
N ARG A 152 -4.07 2.79 -8.61
CA ARG A 152 -5.24 3.67 -8.76
C ARG A 152 -5.06 4.99 -8.03
N LEU A 153 -4.12 5.11 -7.09
CA LEU A 153 -3.81 6.35 -6.37
C LEU A 153 -3.21 7.41 -7.30
N GLY A 154 -2.49 6.99 -8.35
CA GLY A 154 -1.90 7.88 -9.35
C GLY A 154 -2.90 8.64 -10.23
N GLN A 155 -4.21 8.55 -9.95
CA GLN A 155 -5.24 9.39 -10.55
C GLN A 155 -5.75 10.50 -9.62
N LEU A 156 -5.41 10.45 -8.32
CA LEU A 156 -5.91 11.36 -7.30
C LEU A 156 -5.06 12.62 -7.23
N ARG A 157 -5.68 13.76 -7.55
CA ARG A 157 -5.05 15.09 -7.42
C ARG A 157 -5.19 15.64 -6.02
N LEU A 158 -4.20 16.39 -5.55
CA LEU A 158 -4.23 17.11 -4.28
C LEU A 158 -5.51 17.96 -4.14
N SER A 159 -5.87 18.69 -5.20
CA SER A 159 -7.08 19.52 -5.25
C SER A 159 -8.35 18.69 -5.11
N ALA A 160 -8.43 17.51 -5.74
CA ALA A 160 -9.58 16.62 -5.61
C ALA A 160 -9.76 16.11 -4.17
N VAL A 161 -8.65 15.80 -3.48
CA VAL A 161 -8.70 15.41 -2.06
C VAL A 161 -9.22 16.54 -1.19
N LYS A 162 -8.68 17.76 -1.36
CA LYS A 162 -9.12 18.93 -0.59
C LYS A 162 -10.57 19.32 -0.89
N ASN A 163 -11.03 19.11 -2.12
CA ASN A 163 -12.43 19.34 -2.51
C ASN A 163 -13.38 18.31 -1.88
N GLU A 164 -12.99 17.03 -1.81
CA GLU A 164 -13.86 15.97 -1.27
C GLU A 164 -13.85 15.92 0.25
N TYR A 165 -12.69 16.08 0.89
CA TYR A 165 -12.53 15.94 2.33
C TYR A 165 -12.51 17.28 3.09
N GLY A 166 -12.43 18.41 2.38
CA GLY A 166 -12.29 19.73 2.98
C GLY A 166 -10.86 20.05 3.40
N ALA A 167 -10.72 21.04 4.29
CA ALA A 167 -9.42 21.44 4.80
C ALA A 167 -8.84 20.35 5.73
N PRO A 168 -7.57 19.93 5.54
CA PRO A 168 -6.96 18.90 6.36
C PRO A 168 -6.65 19.41 7.78
N PRO A 169 -7.03 18.66 8.84
CA PRO A 169 -6.62 18.96 10.22
C PRO A 169 -5.12 18.93 10.46
N HIS A 170 -4.36 18.22 9.62
CA HIS A 170 -2.92 18.10 9.74
C HIS A 170 -2.26 18.33 8.38
N GLU A 171 -1.24 19.17 8.36
CA GLU A 171 -0.33 19.28 7.22
C GLU A 171 1.11 19.25 7.75
N ALA A 172 1.97 18.49 7.08
CA ALA A 172 3.40 18.44 7.33
C ALA A 172 4.14 18.42 5.99
N ALA A 173 5.40 18.85 5.99
CA ALA A 173 6.22 18.84 4.78
C ALA A 173 7.61 18.31 5.09
N THR A 174 8.14 17.53 4.16
CA THR A 174 9.55 17.15 4.10
C THR A 174 10.23 18.01 3.02
N PRO A 175 11.54 17.82 2.75
CA PRO A 175 12.18 18.46 1.61
C PRO A 175 11.51 18.12 0.27
N THR A 176 11.02 16.90 0.12
CA THR A 176 10.49 16.34 -1.14
C THR A 176 8.99 16.19 -1.18
N ASP A 177 8.34 16.08 -0.02
CA ASP A 177 6.96 15.63 0.08
C ASP A 177 6.11 16.56 0.94
N MET A 178 4.81 16.48 0.74
CA MET A 178 3.78 17.06 1.58
C MET A 178 2.85 15.96 2.06
N ILE A 179 2.58 15.97 3.36
CA ILE A 179 1.68 15.03 4.02
C ILE A 179 0.46 15.83 4.47
N ILE A 180 -0.73 15.38 4.07
CA ILE A 180 -2.00 15.92 4.60
C ILE A 180 -2.74 14.82 5.35
N GLY A 181 -3.23 15.13 6.54
CA GLY A 181 -3.88 14.19 7.43
C GLY A 181 -5.35 14.54 7.67
N TYR A 182 -6.21 13.52 7.70
CA TYR A 182 -7.61 13.60 8.08
C TYR A 182 -7.93 12.58 9.17
N TYR A 183 -8.99 12.84 9.94
CA TYR A 183 -9.55 11.84 10.83
C TYR A 183 -10.33 10.77 10.03
N ALA A 184 -10.18 9.51 10.45
CA ALA A 184 -10.93 8.37 9.97
C ALA A 184 -11.61 7.70 11.18
N GLY A 185 -12.78 8.23 11.56
CA GLY A 185 -13.40 7.92 12.84
C GLY A 185 -12.62 8.52 14.03
N ALA A 186 -12.85 7.98 15.22
CA ALA A 186 -12.24 8.50 16.45
C ALA A 186 -10.78 8.03 16.64
N GLU A 187 -10.49 6.79 16.24
CA GLU A 187 -9.24 6.11 16.58
C GLU A 187 -8.17 6.23 15.50
N TYR A 188 -8.56 6.44 14.24
CA TYR A 188 -7.63 6.35 13.12
C TYR A 188 -7.39 7.71 12.46
N ARG A 189 -6.25 7.78 11.76
CA ARG A 189 -5.86 8.88 10.89
C ARG A 189 -5.71 8.34 9.47
N LEU A 190 -6.07 9.16 8.51
CA LEU A 190 -5.80 8.96 7.09
C LEU A 190 -4.70 9.96 6.70
N LEU A 191 -3.52 9.45 6.36
CA LEU A 191 -2.36 10.24 5.95
C LEU A 191 -2.19 10.09 4.43
N LEU A 192 -2.23 11.18 3.69
CA LEU A 192 -2.02 11.18 2.24
C LEU A 192 -0.71 11.89 1.92
N VAL A 193 0.16 11.23 1.16
CA VAL A 193 1.50 11.73 0.82
C VAL A 193 1.54 12.11 -0.65
N PHE A 194 1.87 13.37 -0.90
CA PHE A 194 2.04 13.94 -2.21
C PHE A 194 3.49 14.40 -2.39
N PRO A 195 4.04 14.38 -3.60
CA PRO A 195 5.18 15.22 -3.93
C PRO A 195 4.91 16.66 -3.51
N LYS A 196 5.94 17.38 -3.06
CA LYS A 196 5.80 18.77 -2.66
C LYS A 196 5.40 19.62 -3.87
N PRO A 197 4.28 20.38 -3.80
CA PRO A 197 3.86 21.23 -4.91
C PRO A 197 4.94 22.22 -5.31
N THR A 198 5.14 22.40 -6.62
CA THR A 198 6.08 23.36 -7.21
C THR A 198 5.35 24.35 -8.11
N PRO A 199 6.00 25.43 -8.60
CA PRO A 199 5.42 26.29 -9.62
C PRO A 199 5.04 25.55 -10.92
N GLU A 200 5.76 24.49 -11.26
CA GLU A 200 5.52 23.66 -12.44
C GLU A 200 4.38 22.65 -12.23
N ASP A 201 4.25 22.13 -11.01
CA ASP A 201 3.15 21.24 -10.62
C ASP A 201 2.60 21.62 -9.25
N SER A 202 1.60 22.52 -9.26
CA SER A 202 0.90 22.96 -8.05
C SER A 202 -0.16 21.98 -7.55
N ASP A 203 -0.52 20.97 -8.36
CA ASP A 203 -1.58 20.00 -8.07
C ASP A 203 -1.09 18.57 -8.31
N PRO A 204 -0.12 18.11 -7.51
CA PRO A 204 0.53 16.84 -7.73
C PRO A 204 -0.43 15.67 -7.51
N LEU A 205 -0.09 14.54 -8.12
CA LEU A 205 -0.77 13.28 -7.91
C LEU A 205 -0.36 12.65 -6.57
N LEU A 206 -1.28 11.92 -5.96
CA LEU A 206 -1.02 11.15 -4.76
C LEU A 206 0.01 10.04 -5.05
N ASP A 207 1.04 9.96 -4.20
CA ASP A 207 2.06 8.91 -4.29
C ASP A 207 1.58 7.65 -3.56
N HIS A 208 1.26 7.81 -2.27
CA HIS A 208 0.71 6.76 -1.43
C HIS A 208 -0.13 7.35 -0.30
N TYR A 209 -0.84 6.48 0.42
CA TYR A 209 -1.52 6.88 1.64
C TYR A 209 -1.42 5.80 2.71
N SER A 210 -1.59 6.21 3.96
CA SER A 210 -1.63 5.32 5.12
C SER A 210 -2.90 5.49 5.92
N VAL A 211 -3.37 4.40 6.53
CA VAL A 211 -4.27 4.45 7.67
C VAL A 211 -3.46 4.15 8.92
N PHE A 212 -3.58 5.00 9.92
CA PHE A 212 -2.70 5.03 11.07
C PHE A 212 -3.50 5.01 12.38
N TYR A 213 -3.03 4.24 13.36
CA TYR A 213 -3.57 4.13 14.72
C TYR A 213 -2.57 4.72 15.72
N PRO A 214 -2.71 6.01 16.11
CA PRO A 214 -1.82 6.70 17.04
C PRO A 214 -1.49 5.92 18.31
N ALA A 215 -2.51 5.39 18.98
CA ALA A 215 -2.32 4.69 20.25
C ALA A 215 -1.52 3.39 20.12
N GLY A 216 -1.38 2.83 18.91
CA GLY A 216 -0.51 1.69 18.64
C GLY A 216 0.99 2.01 18.74
N THR A 217 1.36 3.30 18.79
CA THR A 217 2.75 3.77 18.90
C THR A 217 3.16 4.19 20.31
N VAL A 218 2.23 4.18 21.27
CA VAL A 218 2.49 4.53 22.68
C VAL A 218 3.41 3.48 23.31
N ASN A 219 4.44 3.91 24.03
CA ASN A 219 5.29 3.02 24.82
C ASN A 219 5.29 3.44 26.29
N MET A 220 4.39 2.82 27.06
CA MET A 220 4.22 3.06 28.49
C MET A 220 5.47 2.71 29.33
N MET A 221 6.34 1.84 28.84
CA MET A 221 7.56 1.47 29.57
C MET A 221 8.68 2.52 29.42
N ALA A 222 8.57 3.40 28.42
CA ALA A 222 9.53 4.45 28.12
C ALA A 222 8.96 5.85 28.33
N ASP A 223 7.76 5.96 28.92
CA ASP A 223 6.99 7.20 29.03
C ASP A 223 6.88 7.98 27.70
N ASP A 224 6.84 7.24 26.58
CA ASP A 224 6.76 7.80 25.23
C ASP A 224 5.28 7.84 24.81
N PRO A 225 4.69 9.03 24.61
CA PRO A 225 3.29 9.17 24.25
C PRO A 225 2.97 8.71 22.82
N GLY A 226 3.97 8.31 22.04
CA GLY A 226 3.79 7.90 20.65
C GLY A 226 3.60 9.08 19.71
N ARG A 227 3.04 8.79 18.54
CA ARG A 227 2.76 9.74 17.46
C ARG A 227 1.25 9.95 17.30
N GLU A 228 0.87 11.20 17.07
CA GLU A 228 -0.53 11.57 16.75
C GLU A 228 -0.85 11.50 15.24
N TRP A 229 0.17 11.70 14.40
CA TRP A 229 0.13 11.68 12.94
C TRP A 229 1.40 11.05 12.38
#